data_AF-D6TJG6-F1
#
_entry.id   AF-D6TJG6-F1
#
_cell.length_a   1.000
_cell.length_b   1.000
_cell.length_c   1.000
_cell.angle_alpha   90.00
_cell.angle_beta   90.00
_cell.angle_gamma   90.00
#
_symmetry.space_group_name_H-M   'P 1'
#
loop_
_entity.id
_entity.type
_entity.pdbx_description
1 polymer ?
#
loop_
_entity_poly.entity_id
_entity_poly.type
_entity_poly.pdbx_seq_one_letter_code
_entity_poly.pdbx_strand_id
1 'polypeptide(L)'
;MSHSFGIPQLIDYLNRMGLKITRIDEQQELLEMVFHGEHGQWRLIVGLQRRDDLRKLMLVVPHFMRVSQRKRLECLEALMAVNYRIAIGKFGVDLEDGEVRLEETIPLATHYLSFEQFQLAVGAIMQTVGIYHSLFPRIIQQNQPILEAIQGCEREFFQSSQESTDTEQYASQQTTTEELPDLNVEDILAEVTRILESQGK
;
A
#
# COMPACT_ATOMS: atom_id res chain seq x y z
N MET A 1 20.57 17.50 19.38
CA MET A 1 21.36 16.56 18.55
C MET A 1 20.43 16.12 17.42
N SER A 2 20.68 16.50 16.17
CA SER A 2 19.79 16.09 15.07
C SER A 2 20.04 14.62 14.78
N HIS A 3 19.14 13.74 15.19
CA HIS A 3 19.16 12.36 14.75
C HIS A 3 18.91 12.39 13.24
N SER A 4 19.97 12.15 12.45
CA SER A 4 19.83 11.95 11.01
C SER A 4 18.91 10.76 10.80
N PHE A 5 17.88 10.90 9.96
CA PHE A 5 17.04 9.79 9.54
C PHE A 5 17.94 8.63 9.09
N GLY A 6 17.62 7.40 9.43
CA GLY A 6 18.56 6.29 9.23
C GLY A 6 17.96 4.96 9.68
N ILE A 7 18.77 3.91 9.66
CA ILE A 7 18.34 2.58 10.06
C ILE A 7 17.67 2.54 11.44
N PRO A 8 18.18 3.22 12.50
CA PRO A 8 17.49 3.26 13.80
C PRO A 8 16.07 3.84 13.72
N GLN A 9 15.86 4.87 12.89
CA GLN A 9 14.55 5.49 12.71
C GLN A 9 13.59 4.57 11.94
N LEU A 10 14.10 3.88 10.92
CA LEU A 10 13.31 2.91 10.17
C LEU A 10 12.91 1.73 11.06
N ILE A 11 13.80 1.25 11.93
CA ILE A 11 13.49 0.21 12.92
C ILE A 11 12.38 0.68 13.86
N ASP A 12 12.49 1.89 14.41
CA ASP A 12 11.42 2.48 15.25
C ASP A 12 10.08 2.52 14.52
N TYR A 13 10.07 3.04 13.29
CA TYR A 13 8.86 3.14 12.49
C TYR A 13 8.23 1.77 12.21
N LEU A 14 9.02 0.80 11.77
CA LEU A 14 8.55 -0.56 11.50
C LEU A 14 7.99 -1.23 12.77
N ASN A 15 8.65 -1.05 13.92
CA ASN A 15 8.17 -1.57 15.21
C ASN A 15 6.86 -0.91 15.62
N ARG A 16 6.71 0.40 15.43
CA ARG A 16 5.47 1.14 15.70
C ARG A 16 4.31 0.68 14.82
N MET A 17 4.61 0.23 13.59
CA MET A 17 3.63 -0.41 12.71
C MET A 17 3.33 -1.88 13.10
N GLY A 18 3.97 -2.42 14.14
CA GLY A 18 3.81 -3.82 14.56
C GLY A 18 4.46 -4.83 13.60
N LEU A 19 5.31 -4.36 12.68
CA LEU A 19 5.93 -5.19 11.66
C LEU A 19 7.25 -5.79 12.17
N LYS A 20 7.38 -7.11 12.06
CA LYS A 20 8.57 -7.84 12.54
C LYS A 20 9.70 -7.79 11.52
N ILE A 21 10.83 -7.24 11.93
CA ILE A 21 12.06 -7.21 11.13
C ILE A 21 12.73 -8.58 11.21
N THR A 22 13.05 -9.17 10.06
CA THR A 22 13.67 -10.51 9.98
C THR A 22 15.17 -10.42 9.74
N ARG A 23 15.65 -9.35 9.09
CA ARG A 23 17.08 -9.13 8.85
C ARG A 23 17.41 -7.64 8.80
N ILE A 24 18.60 -7.30 9.27
CA ILE A 24 19.19 -5.96 9.21
C ILE A 24 20.56 -6.09 8.54
N ASP A 25 20.82 -5.26 7.54
CA ASP A 25 22.13 -5.09 6.92
C ASP A 25 22.53 -3.61 7.06
N GLU A 26 23.29 -3.31 8.11
CA GLU A 26 23.72 -1.94 8.40
C GLU A 26 24.69 -1.40 7.35
N GLN A 27 25.47 -2.26 6.69
CA GLN A 27 26.44 -1.85 5.68
C GLN A 27 25.75 -1.37 4.41
N GLN A 28 24.67 -2.05 4.03
CA GLN A 28 23.86 -1.71 2.86
C GLN A 28 22.69 -0.76 3.20
N GLU A 29 22.53 -0.37 4.47
CA GLU A 29 21.36 0.34 4.98
C GLU A 29 20.03 -0.32 4.55
N LEU A 30 19.94 -1.65 4.71
CA LEU A 30 18.75 -2.44 4.35
C LEU A 30 18.12 -3.11 5.57
N LEU A 31 16.80 -3.21 5.55
CA LEU A 31 15.96 -3.94 6.48
C LEU A 31 15.08 -4.88 5.66
N GLU A 32 15.04 -6.15 6.04
CA GLU A 32 14.08 -7.10 5.47
C GLU A 32 13.03 -7.46 6.51
N MET A 33 11.82 -7.66 6.02
CA MET A 33 10.70 -8.17 6.82
C MET A 33 9.77 -9.03 6.00
N VAL A 34 8.95 -9.79 6.72
CA VAL A 34 7.87 -10.58 6.14
C VAL A 34 6.56 -10.07 6.69
N PHE A 35 5.63 -9.74 5.81
CA PHE A 35 4.26 -9.41 6.17
C PHE A 35 3.30 -10.46 5.62
N HIS A 36 2.18 -10.62 6.33
CA HIS A 36 1.13 -11.56 5.98
C HIS A 36 -0.07 -10.76 5.50
N GLY A 37 -0.64 -11.17 4.38
CA GLY A 37 -2.00 -10.80 3.99
C GLY A 37 -2.89 -12.04 4.06
N GLU A 38 -4.19 -11.86 3.83
CA GLU A 38 -5.18 -12.94 3.87
C GLU A 38 -4.81 -14.13 2.96
N HIS A 39 -4.06 -13.87 1.90
CA HIS A 39 -3.80 -14.83 0.83
C HIS A 39 -2.33 -15.25 0.71
N GLY A 40 -1.47 -14.86 1.65
CA GLY A 40 -0.06 -15.24 1.59
C GLY A 40 0.86 -14.46 2.50
N GLN A 41 2.16 -14.74 2.32
CA GLN A 41 3.25 -14.04 2.98
C GLN A 41 4.16 -13.45 1.91
N TRP A 42 4.59 -12.21 2.11
CA TRP A 42 5.49 -11.52 1.20
C TRP A 42 6.64 -10.90 1.96
N ARG A 43 7.79 -10.87 1.30
CA ARG A 43 8.96 -10.16 1.79
C ARG A 43 8.90 -8.71 1.34
N LEU A 44 9.13 -7.79 2.27
CA LEU A 44 9.39 -6.38 1.99
C LEU A 44 10.82 -6.05 2.40
N ILE A 45 11.55 -5.42 1.48
CA ILE A 45 12.86 -4.84 1.72
C ILE A 45 12.67 -3.32 1.80
N VAL A 46 13.11 -2.74 2.91
CA VAL A 46 13.13 -1.31 3.16
C VAL A 46 14.58 -0.87 3.20
N GLY A 47 14.96 0.07 2.35
CA GLY A 47 16.35 0.47 2.21
C GLY A 47 16.54 1.97 2.12
N LEU A 48 17.69 2.45 2.59
CA LEU A 48 18.13 3.82 2.30
C LEU A 48 19.22 3.74 1.25
N GLN A 49 19.04 4.44 0.14
CA GLN A 49 20.08 4.57 -0.86
C GLN A 49 20.59 6.00 -0.87
N ARG A 50 21.91 6.13 -0.81
CA ARG A 50 22.61 7.39 -0.99
C ARG A 50 23.40 7.35 -2.28
N ARG A 51 23.20 8.36 -3.13
CA ARG A 51 24.07 8.64 -4.26
C ARG A 51 24.31 10.14 -4.29
N ASP A 52 25.56 10.53 -4.12
CA ASP A 52 25.97 11.93 -3.96
C ASP A 52 25.18 12.60 -2.81
N ASP A 53 24.52 13.73 -3.08
CA ASP A 53 23.66 14.46 -2.15
C ASP A 53 22.20 13.95 -2.16
N LEU A 54 21.85 13.03 -3.05
CA LEU A 54 20.51 12.46 -3.13
C LEU A 54 20.40 11.27 -2.18
N ARG A 55 19.42 11.35 -1.29
CA ARG A 55 19.02 10.23 -0.44
C ARG A 55 17.58 9.86 -0.72
N LYS A 56 17.30 8.57 -0.78
CA LYS A 56 15.98 8.05 -1.08
C LYS A 56 15.68 6.82 -0.24
N LEU A 57 14.42 6.69 0.13
CA LEU A 57 13.85 5.47 0.68
C LEU A 57 13.47 4.55 -0.47
N MET A 58 13.87 3.29 -0.38
CA MET A 58 13.53 2.22 -1.31
C MET A 58 12.58 1.26 -0.59
N LEU A 59 11.46 0.94 -1.23
CA LEU A 59 10.53 -0.10 -0.78
C LEU A 59 10.46 -1.14 -1.89
N VAL A 60 10.77 -2.41 -1.60
CA VAL A 60 10.85 -3.45 -2.62
C VAL A 60 10.24 -4.75 -2.13
N VAL A 61 9.29 -5.29 -2.88
CA VAL A 61 8.77 -6.65 -2.78
C VAL A 61 9.37 -7.46 -3.93
N PRO A 62 10.50 -8.15 -3.71
CA PRO A 62 11.34 -8.68 -4.79
C PRO A 62 10.73 -9.89 -5.51
N HIS A 63 10.03 -10.75 -4.79
CA HIS A 63 9.42 -11.97 -5.34
C HIS A 63 7.90 -11.87 -5.18
N PHE A 64 7.30 -10.89 -5.86
CA PHE A 64 5.84 -10.81 -5.89
C PHE A 64 5.27 -12.07 -6.52
N MET A 65 5.88 -12.51 -7.63
CA MET A 65 5.63 -13.82 -8.25
C MET A 65 6.60 -14.09 -9.41
N ARG A 66 6.36 -15.17 -10.17
CA ARG A 66 7.12 -15.52 -11.37
C ARG A 66 6.21 -15.78 -12.57
N VAL A 67 6.56 -15.19 -13.70
CA VAL A 67 5.83 -15.29 -14.97
C VAL A 67 6.53 -16.26 -15.92
N SER A 68 5.78 -17.26 -16.39
CA SER A 68 6.29 -18.18 -17.42
C SER A 68 6.41 -17.49 -18.79
N GLN A 69 7.34 -17.95 -19.63
CA GLN A 69 7.49 -17.43 -20.99
C GLN A 69 6.19 -17.48 -21.81
N ARG A 70 5.40 -18.55 -21.65
CA ARG A 70 4.15 -18.77 -22.41
C ARG A 70 3.10 -17.69 -22.18
N LYS A 71 3.00 -17.16 -20.95
CA LYS A 71 2.00 -16.16 -20.55
C LYS A 71 2.59 -14.76 -20.38
N ARG A 72 3.86 -14.58 -20.75
CA ARG A 72 4.62 -13.35 -20.48
C ARG A 72 3.99 -12.09 -21.06
N LEU A 73 3.50 -12.15 -22.30
CA LEU A 73 2.94 -10.97 -22.96
C LEU A 73 1.66 -10.49 -22.26
N GLU A 74 0.71 -11.39 -22.01
CA GLU A 74 -0.54 -11.09 -21.28
C GLU A 74 -0.25 -10.55 -19.88
N CYS A 75 0.74 -11.13 -19.20
CA CYS A 75 1.18 -10.71 -17.88
C CYS A 75 1.80 -9.30 -17.89
N LEU A 76 2.63 -8.97 -18.88
CA LEU A 76 3.21 -7.64 -19.04
C LEU A 76 2.14 -6.58 -19.31
N GLU A 77 1.16 -6.91 -20.15
CA GLU A 77 0.02 -6.03 -20.42
C GLU A 77 -0.81 -5.79 -19.16
N ALA A 78 -1.08 -6.83 -18.37
CA ALA A 78 -1.76 -6.70 -17.08
C ALA A 78 -0.98 -5.82 -16.09
N LEU A 79 0.33 -6.02 -15.96
CA LEU A 79 1.17 -5.19 -15.10
C LEU A 79 1.20 -3.73 -15.54
N MET A 80 1.25 -3.46 -16.84
CA MET A 80 1.21 -2.09 -17.37
C MET A 80 -0.13 -1.42 -17.05
N ALA A 81 -1.24 -2.15 -17.18
CA ALA A 81 -2.56 -1.65 -16.81
C ALA A 81 -2.67 -1.38 -15.30
N VAL A 82 -2.11 -2.23 -14.44
CA VAL A 82 -2.06 -2.00 -12.99
C VAL A 82 -1.18 -0.79 -12.65
N ASN A 83 0.00 -0.68 -13.25
CA ASN A 83 0.91 0.46 -13.04
C ASN A 83 0.27 1.81 -13.41
N TYR A 84 -0.66 1.82 -14.37
CA TYR A 84 -1.41 3.02 -14.71
C TYR A 84 -2.46 3.42 -13.64
N ARG A 85 -2.90 2.46 -12.81
CA ARG A 85 -3.99 2.63 -11.84
C ARG A 85 -3.49 2.90 -10.42
N ILE A 86 -2.36 2.33 -10.04
CA ILE A 86 -1.82 2.48 -8.68
C ILE A 86 -1.19 3.86 -8.49
N ALA A 87 -1.38 4.43 -7.30
CA ALA A 87 -0.83 5.73 -6.96
C ALA A 87 0.63 5.66 -6.46
N ILE A 88 0.99 4.53 -5.82
CA ILE A 88 2.30 4.28 -5.22
C ILE A 88 2.76 2.89 -5.66
N GLY A 89 4.02 2.80 -6.05
CA GLY A 89 4.65 1.58 -6.52
C GLY A 89 4.61 1.44 -8.04
N LYS A 90 5.48 0.56 -8.52
CA LYS A 90 5.46 0.05 -9.88
C LYS A 90 5.86 -1.41 -9.89
N PHE A 91 5.19 -2.19 -10.71
CA PHE A 91 5.60 -3.55 -11.02
C PHE A 91 6.64 -3.54 -12.15
N GLY A 92 7.66 -4.37 -11.98
CA GLY A 92 8.66 -4.68 -12.99
C GLY A 92 8.84 -6.19 -13.14
N VAL A 93 9.29 -6.62 -14.31
CA VAL A 93 9.58 -8.02 -14.60
C VAL A 93 11.03 -8.16 -15.01
N ASP A 94 11.74 -9.10 -14.41
CA ASP A 94 13.02 -9.56 -14.91
C ASP A 94 12.80 -10.44 -16.16
N LEU A 95 13.38 -10.05 -17.29
CA LEU A 95 13.16 -10.74 -18.56
C LEU A 95 13.93 -12.07 -18.65
N GLU A 96 14.99 -12.24 -17.86
CA GLU A 96 15.81 -13.46 -17.85
C GLU A 96 15.04 -14.59 -17.18
N ASP A 97 14.54 -14.37 -15.96
CA ASP A 97 13.93 -15.43 -15.15
C ASP A 97 12.42 -15.30 -14.96
N GLY A 98 11.83 -14.16 -15.32
CA GLY A 98 10.40 -13.87 -15.20
C GLY A 98 9.96 -13.42 -13.81
N GLU A 99 10.88 -13.13 -12.88
CA GLU A 99 10.51 -12.64 -11.56
C GLU A 99 9.86 -11.26 -11.63
N VAL A 100 8.75 -11.13 -10.92
CA VAL A 100 7.99 -9.88 -10.81
C VAL A 100 8.33 -9.26 -9.46
N ARG A 101 8.71 -7.99 -9.49
CA ARG A 101 8.91 -7.16 -8.31
C ARG A 101 7.94 -5.99 -8.28
N LEU A 102 7.51 -5.62 -7.09
CA LEU A 102 6.87 -4.32 -6.83
C LEU A 102 7.90 -3.44 -6.11
N GLU A 103 8.14 -2.24 -6.62
CA GLU A 103 9.09 -1.32 -5.99
C GLU A 103 8.55 0.12 -5.96
N GLU A 104 8.96 0.89 -4.98
CA GLU A 104 8.75 2.33 -4.89
C GLU A 104 10.02 3.03 -4.40
N THR A 105 10.24 4.26 -4.83
CA THR A 105 11.40 5.05 -4.45
C THR A 105 10.98 6.46 -4.07
N ILE A 106 11.14 6.80 -2.80
CA ILE A 106 10.71 8.08 -2.24
C ILE A 106 11.94 8.96 -2.00
N PRO A 107 12.11 10.09 -2.71
CA PRO A 107 13.18 11.05 -2.45
C PRO A 107 13.05 11.67 -1.06
N LEU A 108 14.14 11.74 -0.32
CA LEU A 108 14.20 12.34 1.01
C LEU A 108 14.76 13.77 0.89
N ALA A 109 13.93 14.70 0.41
CA ALA A 109 14.33 16.07 0.08
C ALA A 109 15.10 16.78 1.21
N THR A 110 14.61 16.70 2.45
CA THR A 110 15.25 17.26 3.66
C THR A 110 16.02 16.20 4.46
N HIS A 111 16.38 15.09 3.82
CA HIS A 111 16.97 13.90 4.44
C HIS A 111 16.12 13.31 5.59
N TYR A 112 14.81 13.55 5.60
CA TYR A 112 13.87 13.10 6.62
C TYR A 112 12.55 12.63 5.99
N LEU A 113 11.89 11.68 6.66
CA LEU A 113 10.53 11.23 6.37
C LEU A 113 9.78 11.10 7.70
N SER A 114 8.58 11.68 7.79
CA SER A 114 7.76 11.53 8.99
C SER A 114 7.27 10.08 9.14
N PHE A 115 6.89 9.70 10.36
CA PHE A 115 6.31 8.38 10.60
C PHE A 115 5.03 8.18 9.78
N GLU A 116 4.17 9.19 9.72
CA GLU A 116 2.90 9.15 8.99
C GLU A 116 3.14 8.96 7.49
N GLN A 117 4.10 9.68 6.91
CA GLN A 117 4.49 9.52 5.50
C GLN A 117 5.06 8.13 5.22
N PHE A 118 5.91 7.63 6.12
CA PHE A 118 6.45 6.28 6.02
C PHE A 118 5.36 5.22 6.11
N GLN A 119 4.46 5.34 7.09
CA GLN A 119 3.35 4.43 7.30
C GLN A 119 2.43 4.39 6.08
N LEU A 120 2.10 5.55 5.50
CA LEU A 120 1.29 5.63 4.28
C LEU A 120 1.98 4.95 3.09
N ALA A 121 3.29 5.18 2.91
CA ALA A 121 4.05 4.58 1.82
C ALA A 121 4.16 3.05 1.94
N VAL A 122 4.56 2.56 3.11
CA VAL A 122 4.66 1.11 3.38
C VAL A 122 3.29 0.45 3.31
N GLY A 123 2.28 1.07 3.91
CA GLY A 123 0.90 0.61 3.85
C GLY A 123 0.38 0.48 2.42
N ALA A 124 0.63 1.48 1.57
CA ALA A 124 0.22 1.44 0.16
C ALA A 124 0.90 0.31 -0.63
N ILE A 125 2.17 0.01 -0.35
CA ILE A 125 2.88 -1.13 -0.97
C ILE A 125 2.27 -2.46 -0.52
N MET A 126 2.06 -2.63 0.79
CA MET A 126 1.45 -3.84 1.36
C MET A 126 0.02 -4.04 0.83
N GLN A 127 -0.76 -2.96 0.75
CA GLN A 127 -2.11 -2.97 0.20
C GLN A 127 -2.10 -3.34 -1.29
N THR A 128 -1.18 -2.78 -2.08
CA THR A 128 -1.05 -3.12 -3.51
C THR A 128 -0.76 -4.60 -3.70
N VAL A 129 0.10 -5.18 -2.85
CA VAL A 129 0.32 -6.64 -2.84
C VAL A 129 -0.96 -7.38 -2.50
N GLY A 130 -1.67 -6.96 -1.46
CA GLY A 130 -2.95 -7.55 -1.04
C GLY A 130 -4.01 -7.52 -2.15
N ILE A 131 -4.19 -6.39 -2.84
CA ILE A 131 -5.15 -6.25 -3.93
C ILE A 131 -4.80 -7.21 -5.07
N TYR A 132 -3.57 -7.17 -5.57
CA TYR A 132 -3.23 -7.82 -6.84
C TYR A 132 -2.64 -9.22 -6.73
N HIS A 133 -2.59 -9.82 -5.53
CA HIS A 133 -2.00 -11.14 -5.32
C HIS A 133 -2.62 -12.23 -6.23
N SER A 134 -3.91 -12.13 -6.57
CA SER A 134 -4.64 -13.12 -7.37
C SER A 134 -4.65 -12.82 -8.87
N LEU A 135 -4.06 -11.70 -9.31
CA LEU A 135 -4.13 -11.23 -10.70
C LEU A 135 -3.62 -12.27 -11.70
N PHE A 136 -2.47 -12.85 -11.41
CA PHE A 136 -1.84 -13.77 -12.33
C PHE A 136 -2.39 -15.18 -12.27
N PRO A 137 -2.77 -15.76 -11.11
CA PRO A 137 -3.59 -16.97 -11.09
C PRO A 137 -4.82 -16.85 -12.01
N ARG A 138 -5.52 -15.71 -12.01
CA ARG A 138 -6.66 -15.45 -12.92
C ARG A 138 -6.26 -15.50 -14.39
N ILE A 139 -5.18 -14.83 -14.76
CA ILE A 139 -4.73 -14.78 -16.17
C ILE A 139 -4.14 -16.12 -16.63
N ILE A 140 -3.28 -16.73 -15.82
CA ILE A 140 -2.47 -17.89 -16.19
C ILE A 140 -3.29 -19.18 -16.10
N GLN A 141 -4.03 -19.37 -15.01
CA GLN A 141 -4.71 -20.63 -14.70
C GLN A 141 -6.16 -20.60 -15.14
N GLN A 142 -6.86 -19.49 -14.90
CA GLN A 142 -8.29 -19.34 -15.24
C GLN A 142 -8.49 -18.77 -16.65
N ASN A 143 -7.42 -18.35 -17.32
CA ASN A 143 -7.45 -17.74 -18.65
C ASN A 143 -8.44 -16.57 -18.75
N GLN A 144 -8.58 -15.82 -17.65
CA GLN A 144 -9.48 -14.68 -17.55
C GLN A 144 -8.95 -13.50 -18.37
N PRO A 145 -9.81 -12.73 -19.08
CA PRO A 145 -9.40 -11.51 -19.75
C PRO A 145 -8.75 -10.53 -18.76
N ILE A 146 -7.68 -9.85 -19.20
CA ILE A 146 -6.84 -9.00 -18.34
C ILE A 146 -7.67 -7.97 -17.56
N LEU A 147 -8.54 -7.23 -18.25
CA LEU A 147 -9.35 -6.20 -17.62
C LEU A 147 -10.29 -6.77 -16.55
N GLU A 148 -10.91 -7.91 -16.82
CA GLU A 148 -11.78 -8.58 -15.87
C GLU A 148 -11.01 -9.14 -14.68
N ALA A 149 -9.79 -9.65 -14.89
CA ALA A 149 -8.93 -10.15 -13.83
C ALA A 149 -8.52 -9.04 -12.87
N ILE A 150 -8.13 -7.87 -13.39
CA ILE A 150 -7.78 -6.69 -12.59
C ILE A 150 -8.98 -6.21 -11.79
N GLN A 151 -10.14 -6.04 -12.44
CA GLN A 151 -11.37 -5.63 -11.74
C GLN A 151 -11.82 -6.65 -10.69
N GLY A 152 -11.59 -7.94 -10.94
CA GLY A 152 -11.84 -9.01 -9.97
C GLY A 152 -11.02 -8.82 -8.70
N CYS A 153 -9.72 -8.57 -8.85
CA CYS A 153 -8.81 -8.28 -7.73
C CYS A 153 -9.26 -7.06 -6.92
N GLU A 154 -9.55 -5.95 -7.60
CA GLU A 154 -10.00 -4.71 -6.96
C GLU A 154 -11.30 -4.93 -6.18
N ARG A 155 -12.31 -5.58 -6.78
CA ARG A 155 -13.60 -5.84 -6.10
C ARG A 155 -13.46 -6.72 -4.87
N GLU A 156 -12.69 -7.81 -4.96
CA GLU A 156 -12.49 -8.72 -3.83
C GLU A 156 -11.88 -8.00 -2.63
N PHE A 157 -10.87 -7.17 -2.87
CA PHE A 157 -10.24 -6.39 -1.81
C PHE A 157 -11.20 -5.39 -1.15
N PHE A 158 -12.02 -4.69 -1.94
CA PHE A 158 -13.00 -3.74 -1.38
C PHE A 158 -14.11 -4.46 -0.60
N GLN A 159 -14.49 -5.67 -1.00
CA GLN A 159 -15.47 -6.48 -0.29
C GLN A 159 -14.91 -7.00 1.05
N SER A 160 -13.70 -7.56 1.06
CA SER A 160 -13.09 -8.06 2.30
C SER A 160 -12.82 -6.95 3.32
N SER A 161 -12.50 -5.74 2.85
CA SER A 161 -12.33 -4.55 3.72
C SER A 161 -13.64 -4.10 4.37
N GLN A 162 -14.79 -4.24 3.70
CA GLN A 162 -16.10 -3.90 4.27
C GLN A 162 -16.51 -4.93 5.33
N GLU A 163 -16.34 -6.21 5.04
CA GLU A 163 -16.69 -7.31 5.97
C GLU A 163 -15.82 -7.29 7.24
N SER A 164 -14.54 -6.93 7.14
CA SER A 164 -13.66 -6.79 8.32
C SER A 164 -14.04 -5.60 9.21
N THR A 165 -14.54 -4.51 8.62
CA THR A 165 -15.06 -3.36 9.38
C THR A 165 -16.37 -3.70 10.11
N ASP A 166 -17.22 -4.51 9.48
CA ASP A 166 -18.48 -4.97 10.08
C ASP A 166 -18.24 -6.03 11.17
N THR A 167 -17.20 -6.86 11.04
CA THR A 167 -16.89 -7.90 12.03
C THR A 167 -16.24 -7.34 13.30
N GLU A 168 -15.47 -6.27 13.20
CA GLU A 168 -14.93 -5.55 14.38
C GLU A 168 -16.01 -4.77 15.15
N GLN A 169 -17.14 -4.44 14.52
CA GLN A 169 -18.29 -3.82 15.21
C GLN A 169 -19.06 -4.80 16.12
N TYR A 170 -18.94 -6.11 15.92
CA TYR A 170 -19.65 -7.11 16.75
C TYR A 170 -18.85 -7.66 17.94
N ALA A 171 -17.61 -7.20 18.15
CA ALA A 171 -16.74 -7.65 19.26
C ALA A 171 -16.50 -6.60 20.37
N SER A 172 -17.19 -5.45 20.32
CA SER A 172 -17.14 -4.43 21.39
C SER A 172 -18.46 -4.40 22.16
N GLN A 173 -18.49 -4.97 23.35
CA GLN A 173 -19.62 -4.86 24.27
C GLN A 173 -19.84 -3.40 24.71
N GLN A 174 -21.07 -2.94 24.52
CA GLN A 174 -21.80 -1.96 25.34
C GLN A 174 -21.06 -0.66 25.67
N THR A 175 -21.13 0.28 24.73
CA THR A 175 -21.18 1.71 25.07
C THR A 175 -22.57 2.21 24.71
N THR A 176 -23.22 2.87 25.65
CA THR A 176 -24.50 3.55 25.54
C THR A 176 -24.66 4.28 24.21
N THR A 177 -25.72 3.93 23.48
CA THR A 177 -26.22 4.67 22.31
C THR A 177 -26.64 6.06 22.77
N GLU A 178 -25.76 7.05 22.65
CA GLU A 178 -26.20 8.43 22.43
C GLU A 178 -26.57 8.52 20.97
N GLU A 179 -27.88 8.58 20.69
CA GLU A 179 -28.42 8.93 19.38
C GLU A 179 -27.83 10.30 18.99
N LEU A 180 -26.89 10.29 18.04
CA LEU A 180 -26.53 11.50 17.30
C LEU A 180 -27.80 11.98 16.60
N PRO A 181 -28.22 13.25 16.79
CA PRO A 181 -29.39 13.76 16.13
C PRO A 181 -29.17 13.68 14.61
N ASP A 182 -30.15 13.09 13.94
CA ASP A 182 -30.20 12.91 12.50
C ASP A 182 -29.86 14.24 11.82
N LEU A 183 -28.73 14.29 11.10
CA LEU A 183 -28.28 15.50 10.42
C LEU A 183 -29.25 15.81 9.28
N ASN A 184 -30.25 16.65 9.58
CA ASN A 184 -31.23 17.08 8.62
C ASN A 184 -30.57 17.97 7.56
N VAL A 185 -30.61 17.50 6.31
CA VAL A 185 -30.04 18.18 5.14
C VAL A 185 -30.62 19.60 4.99
N GLU A 186 -31.87 19.82 5.42
CA GLU A 186 -32.51 21.14 5.38
C GLU A 186 -31.86 22.14 6.34
N ASP A 187 -31.42 21.69 7.52
CA ASP A 187 -30.76 22.55 8.52
C ASP A 187 -29.35 22.94 8.06
N ILE A 188 -28.64 22.03 7.39
CA ILE A 188 -27.32 22.30 6.81
C ILE A 188 -27.44 23.34 5.68
N LEU A 189 -28.42 23.18 4.79
CA LEU A 189 -28.64 24.11 3.68
C LEU A 189 -29.08 25.48 4.18
N ALA A 190 -29.88 25.54 5.24
CA ALA A 190 -30.24 26.80 5.88
C ALA A 190 -29.03 27.52 6.51
N GLU A 191 -28.12 26.78 7.15
CA GLU A 191 -26.91 27.35 7.75
C GLU A 191 -25.91 27.83 6.68
N VAL A 192 -25.72 27.06 5.59
CA VAL A 192 -24.87 27.47 4.46
C VAL A 192 -25.40 28.74 3.81
N THR A 193 -26.72 28.86 3.64
CA THR A 193 -27.35 30.06 3.09
C THR A 193 -27.14 31.26 4.02
N ARG A 194 -27.29 31.07 5.33
CA ARG A 194 -27.07 32.13 6.34
C ARG A 194 -25.61 32.62 6.36
N ILE A 195 -24.65 31.71 6.21
CA ILE A 195 -23.21 32.06 6.15
C ILE A 195 -22.91 32.87 4.88
N LEU A 196 -23.46 32.47 3.73
CA LEU A 196 -23.26 33.18 2.47
C LEU A 196 -23.86 34.59 2.47
N GLU A 197 -25.01 34.79 3.13
CA GLU A 197 -25.60 36.13 3.30
C GLU A 197 -24.80 37.02 4.27
N SER A 198 -24.16 36.43 5.28
CA SER A 198 -23.33 37.17 6.24
C SER A 198 -21.97 37.64 5.68
N GLN A 199 -21.48 37.00 4.60
CA GLN A 199 -20.24 37.37 3.91
C GLN A 199 -20.46 38.30 2.69
N GLY A 200 -21.72 38.67 2.41
CA GLY A 200 -22.12 39.54 1.30
C GLY A 200 -22.33 41.02 1.67
N LYS A 201 -21.69 41.53 2.73
CA LYS A 201 -21.67 42.97 3.08
C LYS A 201 -20.26 43.47 3.33
#